data_AF-A0A9D0ZFD1-F1
#
_entry.id   AF-A0A9D0ZFD1-F1
#
_cell.length_a   1.000
_cell.length_b   1.000
_cell.length_c   1.000
_cell.angle_alpha   90.00
_cell.angle_beta   90.00
_cell.angle_gamma   90.00
#
_symmetry.space_group_name_H-M   'P 1'
#
loop_
_entity.id
_entity.type
_entity.pdbx_description
1 polymer ?
#
loop_
_entity_poly.entity_id
_entity_poly.type
_entity_poly.pdbx_seq_one_letter_code
_entity_poly.pdbx_strand_id
1 'polypeptide(L)'
;MRKVTSVLLAFVLCTALLCIGAAAADSGAAGKFAGGDGSETTPYQIATAEQLKAVEKNPGAHYVLIADIDLEGSADDPWNPIGKFTGTFDGNGHTISGLYMNANSPGPADQGLGLFSYLGSGG
;
A
#
# COMPACT_ATOMS: atom_id res chain seq x y z
N MET A 1 -16.06 40.69 -36.28
CA MET A 1 -15.47 39.90 -35.17
C MET A 1 -16.60 39.49 -34.25
N ARG A 2 -17.24 38.34 -34.54
CA ARG A 2 -18.48 37.88 -33.90
C ARG A 2 -18.18 36.55 -33.19
N LYS A 3 -18.17 36.60 -31.85
CA LYS A 3 -18.60 35.53 -30.93
C LYS A 3 -18.03 34.11 -31.16
N VAL A 4 -16.71 33.94 -31.11
CA VAL A 4 -16.07 32.59 -31.13
C VAL A 4 -15.27 32.25 -29.86
N THR A 5 -15.13 33.17 -28.91
CA THR A 5 -14.36 32.93 -27.68
C THR A 5 -15.15 32.26 -26.55
N SER A 6 -16.47 32.16 -26.66
CA SER A 6 -17.32 31.61 -25.58
C SER A 6 -17.57 30.09 -25.68
N VAL A 7 -17.12 29.43 -26.75
CA VAL A 7 -17.28 27.98 -26.95
C VAL A 7 -16.07 27.19 -26.41
N LEU A 8 -14.94 27.87 -26.17
CA LEU A 8 -13.75 27.26 -25.56
C LEU A 8 -13.81 27.14 -24.03
N LEU A 9 -14.78 27.78 -23.37
CA LEU A 9 -14.97 27.71 -21.91
C LEU A 9 -16.05 26.70 -21.49
N ALA A 10 -16.57 25.88 -22.42
CA ALA A 10 -17.61 24.88 -22.16
C ALA A 10 -17.12 23.43 -22.32
N PHE A 11 -15.87 23.20 -22.73
CA PHE A 11 -15.32 21.85 -22.96
C PHE A 11 -14.35 21.37 -21.85
N VAL A 12 -14.02 22.23 -20.89
CA VAL A 12 -13.20 21.87 -19.70
C VAL A 12 -14.08 21.50 -18.49
N LEU A 13 -15.41 21.46 -18.68
CA LEU A 13 -16.39 21.23 -17.61
C LEU A 13 -17.00 19.81 -17.58
N CYS A 14 -16.52 18.83 -18.37
CA CYS A 14 -17.26 17.55 -18.48
C CYS A 14 -16.49 16.24 -18.77
N THR A 15 -15.18 16.13 -18.52
CA THR A 15 -14.52 14.81 -18.60
C THR A 15 -13.42 14.65 -17.56
N ALA A 16 -13.78 14.26 -16.34
CA ALA A 16 -12.97 13.40 -15.45
C ALA A 16 -13.63 13.11 -14.09
N LEU A 17 -14.83 13.63 -13.78
CA LEU A 17 -15.60 13.19 -12.60
C LEU A 17 -16.40 11.90 -12.85
N LEU A 18 -15.82 10.99 -13.64
CA LEU A 18 -16.32 9.63 -13.82
C LEU A 18 -15.21 8.61 -13.58
N CYS A 19 -14.41 8.84 -12.56
CA CYS A 19 -13.81 7.73 -11.82
C CYS A 19 -14.78 7.39 -10.69
N ILE A 20 -15.91 6.77 -11.04
CA ILE A 20 -16.57 5.87 -10.09
C ILE A 20 -15.65 4.67 -10.03
N GLY A 21 -14.54 4.84 -9.32
CA GLY A 21 -13.78 3.72 -8.80
C GLY A 21 -14.70 3.08 -7.79
N ALA A 22 -15.39 2.02 -8.21
CA ALA A 22 -15.93 1.06 -7.27
C ALA A 22 -14.73 0.40 -6.59
N ALA A 23 -14.16 1.08 -5.60
CA ALA A 23 -13.30 0.46 -4.63
C ALA A 23 -14.24 -0.47 -3.85
N ALA A 24 -14.22 -1.75 -4.20
CA ALA A 24 -14.70 -2.78 -3.31
C ALA A 24 -13.83 -2.63 -2.05
N ALA A 25 -14.34 -1.92 -1.05
CA ALA A 25 -13.78 -1.95 0.29
C ALA A 25 -13.84 -3.42 0.73
N ASP A 26 -12.71 -4.10 0.61
CA ASP A 26 -12.57 -5.44 1.15
C ASP A 26 -12.64 -5.31 2.68
N SER A 27 -13.83 -5.56 3.21
CA SER A 27 -14.21 -5.39 4.60
C SER A 27 -13.47 -6.33 5.57
N GLY A 28 -12.48 -7.09 5.11
CA GLY A 28 -11.66 -7.98 5.93
C GLY A 28 -10.54 -7.30 6.72
N ALA A 29 -10.17 -6.07 6.35
CA ALA A 29 -8.98 -5.37 6.86
C ALA A 29 -9.27 -4.18 7.81
N ALA A 30 -10.48 -3.62 7.81
CA ALA A 30 -10.81 -2.36 8.49
C ALA A 30 -10.60 -2.37 10.03
N GLY A 31 -10.42 -3.52 10.66
CA GLY A 31 -10.11 -3.64 12.09
C GLY A 31 -8.64 -3.91 12.42
N LYS A 32 -7.74 -3.92 11.42
CA LYS A 32 -6.31 -4.27 11.58
C LYS A 32 -5.35 -3.13 11.32
N PHE A 33 -5.84 -1.96 10.93
CA PHE A 33 -5.05 -0.77 10.62
C PHE A 33 -5.45 0.40 11.53
N ALA A 34 -4.61 1.43 11.61
CA ALA A 34 -4.88 2.60 12.45
C ALA A 34 -6.03 3.48 11.91
N GLY A 35 -6.37 3.31 10.62
CA GLY A 35 -7.41 4.03 9.92
C GLY A 35 -7.40 3.71 8.43
N GLY A 36 -8.32 4.32 7.69
CA GLY A 36 -8.47 4.15 6.25
C GLY A 36 -9.32 2.95 5.84
N ASP A 37 -9.69 2.91 4.57
CA ASP A 37 -10.46 1.82 3.95
C ASP A 37 -9.68 1.07 2.85
N GLY A 38 -8.43 1.48 2.62
CA GLY A 38 -7.53 0.87 1.64
C GLY A 38 -7.74 1.36 0.21
N SER A 39 -8.65 2.31 -0.02
CA SER A 39 -8.79 3.01 -1.30
C SER A 39 -7.66 4.01 -1.52
N GLU A 40 -7.46 4.45 -2.77
CA GLU A 40 -6.42 5.43 -3.14
C GLU A 40 -6.57 6.76 -2.39
N THR A 41 -7.82 7.21 -2.17
CA THR A 41 -8.10 8.46 -1.47
C THR A 41 -8.10 8.33 0.05
N THR A 42 -8.25 7.10 0.56
CA THR A 42 -8.30 6.81 2.00
C THR A 42 -7.47 5.56 2.33
N PRO A 43 -6.13 5.60 2.10
CA PRO A 43 -5.26 4.44 2.25
C PRO A 43 -5.26 3.92 3.69
N TYR A 44 -5.02 2.62 3.85
CA TYR A 44 -4.82 2.02 5.16
C TYR A 44 -3.59 2.62 5.85
N GLN A 45 -3.77 3.06 7.09
CA GLN A 45 -2.73 3.70 7.88
C GLN A 45 -1.98 2.69 8.75
N ILE A 46 -0.65 2.71 8.68
CA ILE A 46 0.23 1.77 9.38
C ILE A 46 1.12 2.55 10.37
N ALA A 47 1.10 2.13 11.63
CA ALA A 47 1.87 2.71 12.72
C ALA A 47 2.69 1.68 13.53
N THR A 48 2.50 0.37 13.28
CA THR A 48 3.12 -0.72 14.06
C THR A 48 3.54 -1.88 13.16
N ALA A 49 4.49 -2.71 13.61
CA ALA A 49 4.94 -3.90 12.88
C ALA A 49 3.80 -4.91 12.60
N GLU A 50 2.86 -5.08 13.53
CA GLU A 50 1.72 -5.99 13.37
C GLU A 50 0.76 -5.52 12.26
N GLN A 51 0.50 -4.22 12.20
CA GLN A 51 -0.28 -3.59 11.14
C GLN A 51 0.44 -3.72 9.79
N LEU A 52 1.76 -3.52 9.77
CA LEU A 52 2.56 -3.73 8.56
C LEU A 52 2.45 -5.18 8.07
N LYS A 53 2.52 -6.16 8.97
CA LYS A 53 2.33 -7.57 8.59
C LYS A 53 0.93 -7.85 8.06
N ALA A 54 -0.10 -7.14 8.54
CA ALA A 54 -1.47 -7.29 8.06
C ALA A 54 -1.69 -6.89 6.59
N VAL A 55 -0.73 -6.24 5.94
CA VAL A 55 -0.74 -5.95 4.48
C VAL A 55 -0.94 -7.22 3.65
N GLU A 56 -0.46 -8.37 4.11
CA GLU A 56 -0.63 -9.65 3.42
C GLU A 56 -2.10 -10.06 3.21
N LYS A 57 -3.03 -9.47 3.99
CA LYS A 57 -4.46 -9.78 3.91
C LYS A 57 -5.14 -9.12 2.72
N ASN A 58 -4.63 -7.98 2.26
CA ASN A 58 -5.15 -7.29 1.08
C ASN A 58 -4.01 -6.62 0.27
N PRO A 59 -3.14 -7.41 -0.36
CA PRO A 59 -1.89 -6.91 -0.96
C PRO A 59 -2.08 -5.96 -2.16
N GLY A 60 -3.32 -5.75 -2.62
CA GLY A 60 -3.67 -4.82 -3.70
C GLY A 60 -4.21 -3.47 -3.24
N ALA A 61 -4.36 -3.24 -1.92
CA ALA A 61 -4.84 -1.97 -1.39
C ALA A 61 -3.76 -0.88 -1.36
N HIS A 62 -4.17 0.34 -1.00
CA HIS A 62 -3.27 1.47 -0.79
C HIS A 62 -2.94 1.62 0.70
N TYR A 63 -1.66 1.87 0.98
CA TYR A 63 -1.10 1.94 2.33
C TYR A 63 -0.27 3.20 2.51
N VAL A 64 -0.30 3.75 3.72
CA VAL A 64 0.53 4.89 4.12
C VAL A 64 1.09 4.67 5.51
N LEU A 65 2.37 4.96 5.71
CA LEU A 65 2.96 5.00 7.05
C LEU A 65 2.55 6.31 7.76
N ILE A 66 2.25 6.20 9.05
CA ILE A 66 1.97 7.36 9.93
C ILE A 66 2.89 7.41 11.16
N ALA A 67 3.82 6.45 11.25
CA ALA A 67 4.86 6.40 12.27
C ALA A 67 6.07 5.64 11.73
N ASP A 68 7.23 5.89 12.33
CA ASP A 68 8.39 5.02 12.13
C ASP A 68 8.13 3.65 12.79
N ILE A 69 8.62 2.60 12.14
CA ILE A 69 8.43 1.21 12.58
C ILE A 69 9.80 0.57 12.77
N ASP A 70 10.05 0.07 13.96
CA ASP A 70 11.15 -0.86 14.22
C ASP A 70 10.58 -2.28 14.20
N LEU A 71 11.17 -3.15 13.38
CA LEU A 71 10.78 -4.56 13.27
C LEU A 71 11.45 -5.43 14.34
N GLU A 72 12.47 -4.89 15.04
CA GLU A 72 13.22 -5.60 16.07
C GLU A 72 13.76 -6.97 15.61
N GLY A 73 13.98 -7.13 14.30
CA GLY A 73 14.33 -8.39 13.68
C GLY A 73 15.70 -8.91 14.16
N SER A 74 15.78 -10.21 14.38
CA SER A 74 16.98 -10.87 14.88
C SER A 74 17.12 -12.30 14.35
N ALA A 75 18.22 -12.97 14.70
CA ALA A 75 18.43 -14.38 14.36
C ALA A 75 17.36 -15.31 14.97
N ASP A 76 16.85 -14.95 16.15
CA ASP A 76 15.81 -15.70 16.87
C ASP A 76 14.40 -15.34 16.38
N ASP A 77 14.21 -14.13 15.85
CA ASP A 77 12.96 -13.65 15.26
C ASP A 77 13.21 -12.96 13.91
N PRO A 78 13.46 -13.73 12.83
CA PRO A 78 13.69 -13.18 11.52
C PRO A 78 12.39 -12.69 10.88
N TRP A 79 12.47 -11.59 10.13
CA TRP A 79 11.35 -11.10 9.34
C TRP A 79 10.92 -12.14 8.32
N ASN A 80 9.64 -12.51 8.39
CA ASN A 80 8.97 -13.25 7.34
C ASN A 80 8.40 -12.25 6.32
N PRO A 81 8.87 -12.25 5.06
CA PRO A 81 8.39 -11.34 4.03
C PRO A 81 6.86 -11.27 3.96
N ILE A 82 6.32 -10.08 3.70
CA ILE A 82 4.96 -9.97 3.16
C ILE A 82 4.99 -10.62 1.78
N GLY A 83 3.94 -11.36 1.42
CA GLY A 83 3.89 -12.07 0.14
C GLY A 83 3.90 -11.16 -1.09
N LYS A 84 3.35 -11.66 -2.20
CA LYS A 84 3.13 -10.86 -3.41
C LYS A 84 2.37 -9.57 -3.05
N PHE A 85 2.94 -8.43 -3.42
CA PHE A 85 2.34 -7.11 -3.28
C PHE A 85 2.03 -6.52 -4.66
N THR A 86 0.87 -5.88 -4.81
CA THR A 86 0.39 -5.28 -6.07
C THR A 86 -0.27 -3.92 -5.87
N GLY A 87 -0.28 -3.41 -4.64
CA GLY A 87 -0.92 -2.16 -4.26
C GLY A 87 0.05 -0.98 -4.28
N THR A 88 -0.30 0.09 -3.57
CA THR A 88 0.60 1.24 -3.36
C THR A 88 1.03 1.29 -1.91
N PHE A 89 2.31 1.55 -1.66
CA PHE A 89 2.86 1.71 -0.32
C PHE A 89 3.60 3.05 -0.22
N ASP A 90 3.00 4.02 0.46
CA ASP A 90 3.60 5.33 0.69
C ASP A 90 4.29 5.36 2.05
N GLY A 91 5.61 5.56 2.04
CA GLY A 91 6.39 5.72 3.26
C GLY A 91 6.11 7.02 4.00
N ASN A 92 5.56 8.04 3.33
CA ASN A 92 5.17 9.33 3.93
C ASN A 92 6.26 9.96 4.83
N GLY A 93 7.52 9.79 4.45
CA GLY A 93 8.68 10.29 5.20
C GLY A 93 9.08 9.47 6.44
N HIS A 94 8.39 8.37 6.73
CA HIS A 94 8.69 7.46 7.83
C HIS A 94 9.65 6.33 7.42
N THR A 95 10.32 5.77 8.43
CA THR A 95 11.29 4.68 8.26
C THR A 95 10.73 3.34 8.74
N ILE A 96 11.04 2.27 8.01
CA ILE A 96 10.99 0.90 8.52
C ILE A 96 12.42 0.46 8.79
N SER A 97 12.71 0.09 10.03
CA SER A 97 14.05 -0.27 10.51
C SER A 97 14.03 -1.64 11.19
N GLY A 98 15.20 -2.14 11.61
CA GLY A 98 15.29 -3.44 12.29
C GLY A 98 14.99 -4.65 11.41
N LEU A 99 14.99 -4.52 10.08
CA LEU A 99 14.76 -5.65 9.18
C LEU A 99 15.94 -6.65 9.27
N TYR A 100 15.66 -7.85 9.77
CA TYR A 100 16.59 -8.98 9.74
C TYR A 100 15.99 -10.14 8.96
N MET A 101 16.79 -10.79 8.11
CA MET A 101 16.37 -11.96 7.34
C MET A 101 17.43 -13.05 7.43
N ASN A 102 16.97 -14.30 7.55
CA ASN A 102 17.87 -15.46 7.53
C ASN A 102 17.94 -16.04 6.11
N ALA A 103 19.01 -15.72 5.38
CA ALA A 103 19.22 -16.20 4.01
C ALA A 103 19.41 -17.72 3.91
N ASN A 104 19.72 -18.41 5.01
CA ASN A 104 19.87 -19.87 5.06
C ASN A 104 18.52 -20.59 5.25
N SER A 105 17.44 -19.83 5.47
CA SER A 105 16.08 -20.36 5.59
C SER A 105 15.09 -19.34 4.99
N PRO A 106 15.15 -19.10 3.66
CA PRO A 106 14.43 -18.01 2.99
C PRO A 106 12.89 -18.18 2.93
N GLY A 107 12.31 -19.13 3.68
CA GLY A 107 10.91 -19.53 3.53
C GLY A 107 10.71 -20.48 2.34
N PRO A 108 9.46 -20.67 1.86
CA PRO A 108 9.18 -21.45 0.65
C PRO A 108 10.05 -20.96 -0.52
N ALA A 109 10.53 -21.87 -1.37
CA ALA A 109 11.51 -21.61 -2.43
C ALA A 109 11.12 -20.52 -3.45
N ASP A 110 9.85 -20.10 -3.43
CA ASP A 110 9.28 -19.09 -4.32
C ASP A 110 9.21 -17.69 -3.66
N GLN A 111 9.64 -17.55 -2.41
CA GLN A 111 9.66 -16.27 -1.70
C GLN A 111 11.06 -15.62 -1.80
N GLY A 112 11.10 -14.44 -2.40
CA GLY A 112 12.29 -13.58 -2.35
C GLY A 112 12.55 -13.09 -0.93
N LEU A 113 13.80 -12.75 -0.65
CA LEU A 113 14.19 -12.04 0.57
C LEU A 113 13.83 -10.56 0.42
N GLY A 114 13.07 -10.01 1.36
CA GLY A 114 12.77 -8.59 1.44
C GLY A 114 11.66 -8.27 2.43
N LEU A 115 11.29 -6.98 2.47
CA LEU A 115 10.06 -6.58 3.15
C LEU A 115 8.84 -7.24 2.49
N PHE A 116 8.81 -7.20 1.16
CA PHE A 116 7.91 -7.96 0.28
C PHE A 116 8.71 -9.04 -0.45
N SER A 117 8.14 -10.23 -0.63
CA SER A 117 8.79 -11.34 -1.32
C SER A 117 8.72 -11.20 -2.85
N TYR A 118 7.73 -10.46 -3.35
CA TYR A 118 7.54 -10.21 -4.78
C TYR A 118 6.69 -8.95 -5.00
N LEU A 119 7.15 -8.07 -5.89
CA LEU A 119 6.37 -6.94 -6.40
C LEU A 119 5.75 -7.34 -7.75
N GLY A 120 4.43 -7.37 -7.81
CA GLY A 120 3.68 -7.66 -9.03
C GLY A 120 3.37 -6.40 -9.84
N SER A 121 2.64 -6.56 -10.94
CA SER A 121 2.20 -5.42 -11.76
C SER A 121 1.47 -4.38 -10.91
N GLY A 122 1.96 -3.14 -10.91
CA GLY A 122 1.37 -2.00 -10.20
C GLY A 122 1.94 -1.74 -8.80
N GLY A 123 2.77 -2.65 -8.27
CA GLY A 123 3.50 -2.48 -7.01
C GLY A 123 4.98 -2.17 -7.19
#